data_AF-A0A6J1X8Y4-F1
#
_entry.id   AF-A0A6J1X8Y4-F1
#
_cell.length_a   1.000
_cell.length_b   1.000
_cell.length_c   1.000
_cell.angle_alpha   90.00
_cell.angle_beta   90.00
_cell.angle_gamma   90.00
#
_symmetry.space_group_name_H-M   'P 1'
#
loop_
_entity.id
_entity.type
_entity.pdbx_description
1 polymer ?
#
loop_
_entity_poly.entity_id
_entity_poly.type
_entity_poly.pdbx_seq_one_letter_code
_entity_poly.pdbx_strand_id
1 'polypeptide(L)'
;MEDLLQSQIKDSCKLALPEGLQDLMSDISREVLRVQPQNLYQFIARYLSALLVTRENLHIASRVCSNIYEGSCNPELEDELRYIGLNEEDVASAKTVIMKHFETGQVNEGKLMMKLIKETSIDNAQLAAVQRAVRNAFRRHQINNTTIYQSSSESSDEVTRAASHTLQLYHKTKPTDNECHLMTQKIQVNIRT
;
A
#
# COMPACT_ATOMS: atom_id res chain seq x y z
N MET A 1 10.39 -40.29 27.88
CA MET A 1 10.64 -39.99 26.45
C MET A 1 9.50 -39.11 25.92
N GLU A 2 9.06 -38.12 26.69
CA GLU A 2 7.89 -37.28 26.35
C GLU A 2 8.26 -35.79 26.15
N ASP A 3 9.46 -35.37 26.59
CA ASP A 3 9.88 -33.96 26.53
C ASP A 3 10.45 -33.49 25.17
N LEU A 4 10.90 -34.40 24.29
CA LEU A 4 11.48 -33.99 23.00
C LEU A 4 10.42 -33.52 22.00
N LEU A 5 9.23 -34.14 22.00
CA LEU A 5 8.14 -33.74 21.12
C LEU A 5 7.54 -32.40 21.55
N GLN A 6 7.40 -32.18 22.85
CA GLN A 6 6.82 -30.94 23.39
C GLN A 6 7.76 -29.74 23.18
N SER A 7 9.07 -29.96 23.28
CA SER A 7 10.11 -28.98 22.95
C SER A 7 10.13 -28.62 21.45
N GLN A 8 10.07 -29.63 20.57
CA GLN A 8 10.03 -29.41 19.12
C GLN A 8 8.76 -28.70 18.66
N ILE A 9 7.61 -28.96 19.29
CA ILE A 9 6.37 -28.23 19.02
C ILE A 9 6.50 -26.77 19.47
N LYS A 10 7.10 -26.52 20.64
CA LYS A 10 7.30 -25.16 21.17
C LYS A 10 8.21 -24.30 20.28
N ASP A 11 9.27 -24.88 19.74
CA ASP A 11 10.20 -24.18 18.82
C ASP A 11 9.63 -24.06 17.40
N SER A 12 8.82 -25.02 16.95
CA SER A 12 8.13 -24.96 15.64
C SER A 12 6.93 -24.01 15.63
N CYS A 13 6.33 -23.73 16.79
CA CYS A 13 5.20 -22.79 16.95
C CYS A 13 5.63 -21.31 17.06
N LYS A 14 6.89 -20.98 16.76
CA LYS A 14 7.29 -19.61 16.43
C LYS A 14 6.81 -19.17 15.03
N LEU A 15 5.86 -19.91 14.45
CA LEU A 15 5.02 -19.48 13.35
C LEU A 15 4.09 -18.38 13.88
N ALA A 16 4.58 -17.15 13.92
CA ALA A 16 3.73 -15.99 14.15
C ALA A 16 2.56 -16.06 13.16
N LEU A 17 1.33 -16.03 13.67
CA LEU A 17 0.16 -15.94 12.79
C LEU A 17 0.31 -14.66 11.97
N PRO A 18 0.17 -14.72 10.64
CA PRO A 18 0.17 -13.51 9.83
C PRO A 18 -0.91 -12.56 10.33
N GLU A 19 -0.54 -11.29 10.46
CA GLU A 19 -1.49 -10.23 10.78
C GLU A 19 -2.65 -10.25 9.77
N GLY A 20 -3.87 -10.12 10.27
CA GLY A 20 -5.09 -10.15 9.45
C GLY A 20 -5.56 -11.54 8.98
N LEU A 21 -4.81 -12.63 9.23
CA LEU A 21 -5.27 -13.98 8.88
C LEU A 21 -6.54 -14.36 9.66
N GLN A 22 -6.59 -14.04 10.95
CA GLN A 22 -7.75 -14.33 11.79
C GLN A 22 -9.00 -13.61 11.26
N ASP A 23 -8.86 -12.34 10.89
CA ASP A 23 -9.95 -11.53 10.35
C ASP A 23 -10.43 -12.07 9.00
N LEU A 24 -9.50 -12.41 8.11
CA LEU A 24 -9.82 -13.01 6.81
C LEU A 24 -10.59 -14.33 6.98
N MET A 25 -10.13 -15.20 7.88
CA MET A 25 -10.80 -16.47 8.15
C MET A 25 -12.17 -16.28 8.81
N SER A 26 -12.32 -15.26 9.67
CA SER A 26 -13.59 -14.87 10.28
C SER A 26 -14.59 -14.41 9.23
N ASP A 27 -14.16 -13.57 8.29
CA ASP A 27 -15.01 -13.06 7.21
C ASP A 27 -15.43 -14.14 6.22
N ILE A 28 -14.50 -15.01 5.81
CA ILE A 28 -14.83 -16.18 4.99
C ILE A 28 -15.87 -17.05 5.70
N SER A 29 -15.67 -17.33 6.98
CA SER A 29 -16.59 -18.15 7.78
C SER A 29 -17.97 -17.50 7.88
N ARG A 30 -18.02 -16.19 8.14
CA ARG A 30 -19.27 -15.41 8.16
C ARG A 30 -20.01 -15.49 6.84
N GLU A 31 -19.32 -15.34 5.72
CA GLU A 31 -19.92 -15.35 4.38
C GLU A 31 -20.40 -16.74 3.96
N VAL A 32 -19.68 -17.79 4.35
CA VAL A 32 -20.12 -19.18 4.18
C VAL A 32 -21.40 -19.44 4.96
N LEU A 33 -21.47 -19.01 6.22
CA LEU A 33 -22.68 -19.18 7.05
C LEU A 33 -23.87 -18.38 6.50
N ARG A 34 -23.60 -17.20 5.92
CA ARG A 34 -24.62 -16.33 5.31
C ARG A 34 -25.20 -16.93 4.03
N VAL A 35 -24.34 -17.40 3.13
CA VAL A 35 -24.74 -17.83 1.78
C VAL A 35 -25.11 -19.33 1.74
N GLN A 36 -24.60 -20.13 2.67
CA GLN A 36 -24.78 -21.59 2.72
C GLN A 36 -24.52 -22.27 1.36
N PRO A 37 -23.31 -22.10 0.79
CA PRO A 37 -23.00 -22.61 -0.54
C PRO A 37 -23.00 -24.13 -0.58
N GLN A 38 -23.51 -24.71 -1.67
CA GLN A 38 -23.47 -26.17 -1.89
C GLN A 38 -22.03 -26.67 -2.13
N ASN A 39 -21.17 -25.84 -2.72
CA ASN A 39 -19.75 -26.15 -2.93
C ASN A 39 -18.88 -25.11 -2.24
N LEU A 40 -18.31 -25.50 -1.09
CA LEU A 40 -17.51 -24.62 -0.25
C LEU A 40 -16.23 -24.13 -0.94
N TYR A 41 -15.51 -25.03 -1.62
CA TYR A 41 -14.25 -24.69 -2.30
C TYR A 41 -14.45 -23.67 -3.40
N GLN A 42 -15.47 -23.88 -4.24
CA GLN A 42 -15.78 -22.96 -5.33
C GLN A 42 -16.24 -21.60 -4.80
N PHE A 43 -17.00 -21.58 -3.70
CA PHE A 43 -17.42 -20.33 -3.06
C PHE A 43 -16.22 -19.55 -2.51
N ILE A 44 -15.37 -20.19 -1.71
CA ILE A 44 -14.19 -19.55 -1.11
C ILE A 44 -13.23 -19.04 -2.19
N ALA A 45 -12.96 -19.83 -3.23
CA ALA A 45 -12.09 -19.41 -4.33
C ALA A 45 -12.63 -18.17 -5.05
N ARG A 46 -13.95 -18.10 -5.29
CA ARG A 46 -14.60 -16.93 -5.89
C ARG A 46 -14.58 -15.72 -4.96
N TYR A 47 -14.82 -15.94 -3.68
CA TYR A 47 -14.81 -14.89 -2.67
C TYR A 47 -13.41 -14.24 -2.55
N LEU A 48 -12.36 -15.06 -2.42
CA LEU A 48 -10.98 -14.58 -2.38
C LEU A 48 -10.57 -13.87 -3.68
N SER A 49 -10.99 -14.39 -4.84
CA SER A 49 -10.77 -13.74 -6.13
C SER A 49 -11.40 -12.34 -6.19
N ALA A 50 -12.63 -12.19 -5.70
CA ALA A 50 -13.32 -10.90 -5.66
C ALA A 50 -12.64 -9.91 -4.70
N LEU A 51 -12.15 -10.38 -3.54
CA LEU A 51 -11.38 -9.57 -2.61
C LEU A 51 -10.07 -9.07 -3.23
N LEU A 52 -9.35 -9.92 -3.98
CA LEU A 52 -8.12 -9.53 -4.67
C LEU A 52 -8.36 -8.43 -5.71
N VAL A 53 -9.41 -8.58 -6.53
CA VAL A 53 -9.80 -7.55 -7.52
C VAL A 53 -10.17 -6.24 -6.83
N THR A 54 -10.93 -6.32 -5.74
CA THR A 54 -11.33 -5.13 -4.97
C THR A 54 -10.11 -4.42 -4.37
N ARG A 55 -9.15 -5.18 -3.82
CA ARG A 55 -7.89 -4.64 -3.32
C ARG A 55 -7.10 -3.92 -4.40
N GLU A 56 -7.00 -4.51 -5.59
CA GLU A 56 -6.30 -3.89 -6.72
C GLU A 56 -7.00 -2.59 -7.16
N ASN A 57 -8.32 -2.60 -7.27
CA ASN A 57 -9.09 -1.41 -7.63
C ASN A 57 -8.95 -0.29 -6.60
N LEU A 58 -8.97 -0.63 -5.30
CA LEU A 58 -8.75 0.34 -4.22
C LEU A 58 -7.34 0.90 -4.26
N HIS A 59 -6.34 0.07 -4.57
CA HIS A 59 -4.96 0.51 -4.72
C HIS A 59 -4.80 1.47 -5.92
N ILE A 60 -5.39 1.14 -7.07
CA ILE A 60 -5.41 2.03 -8.24
C ILE A 60 -6.14 3.33 -7.92
N ALA A 61 -7.31 3.27 -7.26
CA ALA A 61 -8.08 4.44 -6.87
C ALA A 61 -7.28 5.34 -5.91
N SER A 62 -6.63 4.75 -4.91
CA SER A 62 -5.72 5.45 -3.99
C SER A 62 -4.61 6.17 -4.76
N ARG A 63 -3.95 5.49 -5.69
CA ARG A 63 -2.91 6.09 -6.54
C ARG A 63 -3.43 7.25 -7.38
N VAL A 64 -4.61 7.11 -7.99
CA VAL A 64 -5.23 8.19 -8.76
C VAL A 64 -5.54 9.39 -7.86
N CYS A 65 -6.12 9.17 -6.68
CA CYS A 65 -6.39 10.23 -5.72
C CYS A 65 -5.11 10.94 -5.25
N SER A 66 -4.05 10.19 -4.93
CA SER A 66 -2.75 10.75 -4.56
C SER A 66 -2.13 11.56 -5.71
N ASN A 67 -2.19 11.07 -6.93
CA ASN A 67 -1.70 11.80 -8.10
C ASN A 67 -2.49 13.10 -8.37
N ILE A 68 -3.81 13.10 -8.14
CA ILE A 68 -4.65 14.30 -8.26
C ILE A 68 -4.29 15.31 -7.16
N TYR A 69 -4.04 14.82 -5.93
CA TYR A 69 -3.60 15.65 -4.82
C TYR A 69 -2.23 16.29 -5.09
N GLU A 70 -1.28 15.51 -5.59
CA GLU A 70 0.09 15.96 -5.89
C GLU A 70 0.18 16.84 -7.13
N GLY A 71 -0.66 16.60 -8.14
CA GLY A 71 -0.67 17.38 -9.38
C GLY A 71 -1.36 18.74 -9.29
N SER A 72 -2.10 19.03 -8.21
CA SER A 72 -2.91 20.27 -8.13
C SER A 72 -2.72 21.12 -6.88
N CYS A 73 -2.34 20.55 -5.73
CA CYS A 73 -2.28 21.30 -4.48
C CYS A 73 -1.03 20.94 -3.66
N ASN A 74 -0.06 21.87 -3.62
CA ASN A 74 1.01 21.84 -2.62
C ASN A 74 0.76 23.03 -1.68
N PRO A 75 -0.31 23.00 -0.87
CA PRO A 75 -0.76 24.14 -0.09
C PRO A 75 0.33 24.61 0.87
N GLU A 76 1.15 23.69 1.38
CA GLU A 76 2.28 24.02 2.26
C GLU A 76 3.34 24.86 1.53
N LEU A 77 3.61 24.60 0.25
CA LEU A 77 4.52 25.43 -0.53
C LEU A 77 3.92 26.82 -0.78
N GLU A 78 2.64 26.90 -1.15
CA GLU A 78 1.97 28.19 -1.34
C GLU A 78 1.97 29.02 -0.06
N ASP A 79 1.67 28.40 1.08
CA ASP A 79 1.62 29.07 2.37
C ASP A 79 3.01 29.51 2.83
N GLU A 80 4.05 28.71 2.61
CA GLU A 80 5.44 29.11 2.85
C GLU A 80 5.82 30.33 1.98
N LEU A 81 5.45 30.33 0.69
CA LEU A 81 5.73 31.46 -0.22
C LEU A 81 4.94 32.72 0.15
N ARG A 82 3.66 32.60 0.52
CA ARG A 82 2.86 33.71 1.03
C ARG A 82 3.44 34.30 2.31
N TYR A 83 3.90 33.45 3.23
CA TYR A 83 4.54 33.90 4.47
C TYR A 83 5.86 34.66 4.24
N ILE A 84 6.59 34.34 3.18
CA ILE A 84 7.80 35.07 2.75
C ILE A 84 7.45 36.47 2.19
N GLY A 85 6.17 36.71 1.87
CA GLY A 85 5.68 37.99 1.36
C GLY A 85 5.64 38.05 -0.18
N LEU A 86 5.58 36.90 -0.86
CA LEU A 86 5.26 36.90 -2.29
C LEU A 86 3.79 37.26 -2.49
N ASN A 87 3.49 38.01 -3.55
CA ASN A 87 2.11 38.27 -3.95
C ASN A 87 1.48 37.01 -4.57
N GLU A 88 0.15 37.00 -4.69
CA GLU A 88 -0.58 35.80 -5.13
C GLU A 88 -0.21 35.37 -6.57
N GLU A 89 0.15 36.32 -7.44
CA GLU A 89 0.57 36.05 -8.82
C GLU A 89 1.94 35.36 -8.87
N ASP A 90 2.90 35.85 -8.08
CA ASP A 90 4.23 35.26 -7.92
C ASP A 90 4.18 33.91 -7.21
N VAL A 91 3.27 33.72 -6.25
CA VAL A 91 3.05 32.41 -5.59
C VAL A 91 2.56 31.38 -6.61
N ALA A 92 1.56 31.72 -7.42
CA ALA A 92 1.02 30.83 -8.45
C ALA A 92 2.07 30.51 -9.53
N SER A 93 2.82 31.52 -9.96
CA SER A 93 3.94 31.37 -10.92
C SER A 93 5.04 30.47 -10.35
N ALA A 94 5.54 30.78 -9.14
CA ALA A 94 6.59 30.02 -8.47
C ALA A 94 6.18 28.55 -8.25
N LYS A 95 4.96 28.29 -7.76
CA LYS A 95 4.43 26.94 -7.59
C LYS A 95 4.50 26.14 -8.90
N THR A 96 4.03 26.74 -9.99
CA THR A 96 3.99 26.10 -11.30
C THR A 96 5.40 25.72 -11.77
N VAL A 97 6.36 26.65 -11.62
CA VAL A 97 7.76 26.43 -11.99
C VAL A 97 8.40 25.34 -11.14
N ILE A 98 8.19 25.37 -9.81
CA ILE A 98 8.77 24.41 -8.86
C ILE A 98 8.24 23.00 -9.12
N MET A 99 6.91 22.84 -9.21
CA MET A 99 6.27 21.53 -9.39
C MET A 99 6.67 20.91 -10.74
N LYS A 100 6.66 21.70 -11.83
CA LYS A 100 7.15 21.25 -13.13
C LYS A 100 8.62 20.84 -13.08
N HIS A 101 9.44 21.47 -12.23
CA HIS A 101 10.83 21.06 -12.05
C HIS A 101 10.96 19.74 -11.30
N PHE A 102 10.11 19.49 -10.31
CA PHE A 102 10.10 18.23 -9.56
C PHE A 102 9.72 17.04 -10.45
N GLU A 103 8.74 17.21 -11.34
CA GLU A 103 8.33 16.19 -12.32
C GLU A 103 9.46 15.77 -13.27
N THR A 104 10.39 16.68 -13.62
CA THR A 104 11.50 16.36 -14.53
C THR A 104 12.61 15.50 -13.90
N GLY A 105 12.55 15.22 -12.60
CA GLY A 105 13.48 14.31 -11.89
C GLY A 105 14.92 14.82 -11.73
N GLN A 106 15.32 15.89 -12.42
CA GLN A 106 16.63 16.53 -12.28
C GLN A 106 16.51 17.85 -11.50
N VAL A 107 16.72 17.79 -10.18
CA VAL A 107 16.67 19.00 -9.34
C VAL A 107 18.03 19.67 -9.30
N ASN A 108 18.30 20.51 -10.29
CA ASN A 108 19.36 21.50 -10.19
C ASN A 108 18.81 22.75 -9.50
N GLU A 109 19.02 22.83 -8.19
CA GLU A 109 18.52 23.92 -7.35
C GLU A 109 18.93 25.31 -7.89
N GLY A 110 20.18 25.47 -8.32
CA GLY A 110 20.65 26.74 -8.88
C GLY A 110 19.90 27.14 -10.16
N LYS A 111 19.64 26.17 -11.05
CA LYS A 111 18.85 26.40 -12.28
C LYS A 111 17.40 26.75 -11.97
N LEU A 112 16.81 26.11 -10.95
CA LEU A 112 15.46 26.41 -10.49
C LEU A 112 15.38 27.82 -9.91
N MET A 113 16.30 28.19 -9.01
CA MET A 113 16.32 29.52 -8.42
C MET A 113 16.51 30.62 -9.46
N MET A 114 17.37 30.39 -10.46
CA MET A 114 17.55 31.33 -11.57
C MET A 114 16.31 31.50 -12.44
N LYS A 115 15.46 30.46 -12.56
CA LYS A 115 14.16 30.58 -13.25
C LYS A 115 13.16 31.36 -12.40
N LEU A 116 13.10 31.08 -11.10
CA LEU A 116 12.21 31.78 -10.18
C LEU A 116 12.50 33.28 -10.17
N ILE A 117 13.77 33.70 -10.05
CA ILE A 117 14.14 35.12 -10.08
C ILE A 117 13.75 35.80 -11.40
N LYS A 118 13.69 35.07 -12.52
CA LYS A 118 13.31 35.62 -13.83
C LYS A 118 11.80 35.74 -14.02
N GLU A 119 11.04 34.81 -13.44
CA GLU A 119 9.60 34.67 -13.65
C GLU A 119 8.76 35.27 -12.51
N THR A 120 9.41 35.74 -11.42
CA THR A 120 8.73 36.29 -10.25
C THR A 120 9.48 37.50 -9.67
N SER A 121 8.79 38.34 -8.91
CA SER A 121 9.37 39.54 -8.28
C SER A 121 10.09 39.26 -6.94
N ILE A 122 10.86 38.18 -6.86
CA ILE A 122 11.60 37.81 -5.64
C ILE A 122 12.75 38.79 -5.38
N ASP A 123 12.75 39.41 -4.20
CA ASP A 123 13.85 40.26 -3.75
C ASP A 123 15.03 39.44 -3.19
N ASN A 124 16.22 40.04 -3.18
CA ASN A 124 17.43 39.45 -2.59
C ASN A 124 17.25 39.09 -1.11
N ALA A 125 16.48 39.87 -0.35
CA ALA A 125 16.18 39.55 1.04
C ALA A 125 15.31 38.29 1.20
N GLN A 126 14.45 38.00 0.22
CA GLN A 126 13.53 36.86 0.23
C GLN A 126 14.19 35.57 -0.29
N LEU A 127 15.26 35.70 -1.09
CA LEU A 127 15.88 34.60 -1.82
C LEU A 127 16.26 33.41 -0.93
N ALA A 128 16.88 33.66 0.22
CA ALA A 128 17.29 32.60 1.15
C ALA A 128 16.08 31.85 1.77
N ALA A 129 14.96 32.56 1.98
CA ALA A 129 13.75 31.97 2.52
C ALA A 129 13.00 31.16 1.44
N VAL A 130 12.91 31.68 0.21
CA VAL A 130 12.32 30.95 -0.93
C VAL A 130 13.12 29.68 -1.20
N GLN A 131 14.45 29.76 -1.18
CA GLN A 131 15.31 28.60 -1.36
C GLN A 131 15.04 27.51 -0.30
N ARG A 132 14.80 27.91 0.96
CA ARG A 132 14.42 26.98 2.02
C ARG A 132 13.06 26.33 1.74
N ALA A 133 12.07 27.11 1.31
CA ALA A 133 10.74 26.61 0.96
C ALA A 133 10.79 25.59 -0.19
N VAL A 134 11.57 25.87 -1.23
CA VAL A 134 11.82 24.95 -2.34
C VAL A 134 12.43 23.63 -1.85
N ARG A 135 13.44 23.68 -0.97
CA ARG A 135 14.06 22.46 -0.40
C ARG A 135 13.08 21.65 0.44
N ASN A 136 12.25 22.31 1.25
CA ASN A 136 11.24 21.65 2.05
C ASN A 136 10.21 20.96 1.15
N ALA A 137 9.69 21.67 0.15
CA ALA A 137 8.77 21.12 -0.84
C ALA A 137 9.38 19.93 -1.60
N PHE A 138 10.67 20.01 -1.95
CA PHE A 138 11.35 18.89 -2.62
C PHE A 138 11.49 17.66 -1.72
N ARG A 139 11.83 17.83 -0.43
CA ARG A 139 11.86 16.70 0.51
C ARG A 139 10.48 16.06 0.66
N ARG A 140 9.42 16.87 0.79
CA ARG A 140 8.03 16.37 0.84
C ARG A 140 7.71 15.55 -0.41
N HIS A 141 8.04 16.08 -1.59
CA HIS A 141 7.84 15.39 -2.87
C HIS A 141 8.62 14.06 -2.95
N GLN A 142 9.88 14.02 -2.48
CA GLN A 142 10.65 12.77 -2.44
C GLN A 142 10.08 11.74 -1.46
N ILE A 143 9.67 12.16 -0.26
CA ILE A 143 9.08 11.26 0.73
C ILE A 143 7.82 10.62 0.16
N ASN A 144 6.93 11.41 -0.45
CA ASN A 144 5.74 10.89 -1.10
C ASN A 144 6.10 9.87 -2.21
N ASN A 145 6.99 10.23 -3.13
CA ASN A 145 7.43 9.32 -4.20
C ASN A 145 8.09 8.03 -3.68
N THR A 146 8.81 8.08 -2.55
CA THR A 146 9.51 6.91 -1.98
C THR A 146 8.56 6.01 -1.20
N THR A 147 7.62 6.59 -0.45
CA THR A 147 6.59 5.84 0.30
C THR A 147 5.71 5.03 -0.67
N ILE A 148 5.41 5.60 -1.84
CA ILE A 148 4.72 4.92 -2.94
C ILE A 148 5.49 3.67 -3.43
N TYR A 149 6.83 3.69 -3.38
CA TYR A 149 7.66 2.57 -3.83
C TYR A 149 7.82 1.47 -2.77
N GLN A 150 7.92 1.81 -1.48
CA GLN A 150 7.99 0.82 -0.39
C GLN A 150 6.70 0.01 -0.25
N SER A 151 5.53 0.64 -0.39
CA SER A 151 4.24 -0.07 -0.42
C SER A 151 4.09 -1.00 -1.64
N SER A 152 4.88 -0.81 -2.69
CA SER A 152 4.89 -1.63 -3.90
C SER A 152 5.83 -2.84 -3.83
N SER A 153 6.85 -2.83 -2.97
CA SER A 153 7.97 -3.78 -3.07
C SER A 153 8.02 -4.84 -1.97
N GLU A 154 7.46 -4.62 -0.79
CA GLU A 154 7.74 -5.50 0.36
C GLU A 154 6.82 -6.71 0.54
N SER A 155 5.73 -6.86 -0.24
CA SER A 155 4.76 -7.96 -0.04
C SER A 155 4.68 -8.99 -1.15
N SER A 156 5.21 -8.73 -2.35
CA SER A 156 4.92 -9.59 -3.50
C SER A 156 5.68 -10.93 -3.47
N ASP A 157 6.96 -10.91 -3.12
CA ASP A 157 7.84 -12.07 -3.37
C ASP A 157 7.70 -13.20 -2.34
N GLU A 158 7.39 -12.90 -1.08
CA GLU A 158 7.14 -13.92 -0.06
C GLU A 158 5.76 -14.55 -0.21
N VAL A 159 4.73 -13.74 -0.47
CA VAL A 159 3.36 -14.22 -0.67
C VAL A 159 3.26 -15.10 -1.91
N THR A 160 3.91 -14.71 -3.02
CA THR A 160 3.91 -15.50 -4.26
C THR A 160 4.65 -16.82 -4.10
N ARG A 161 5.74 -16.83 -3.32
CA ARG A 161 6.52 -18.04 -3.00
C ARG A 161 5.75 -19.00 -2.08
N ALA A 162 5.07 -18.46 -1.06
CA ALA A 162 4.23 -19.24 -0.15
C ALA A 162 3.01 -19.83 -0.88
N ALA A 163 2.37 -19.07 -1.78
CA ALA A 163 1.26 -19.54 -2.61
C ALA A 163 1.69 -20.66 -3.56
N SER A 164 2.85 -20.50 -4.22
CA SER A 164 3.42 -21.52 -5.11
C SER A 164 3.76 -22.82 -4.37
N HIS A 165 4.35 -22.70 -3.18
CA HIS A 165 4.65 -23.85 -2.32
C HIS A 165 3.38 -24.58 -1.86
N THR A 166 2.34 -23.84 -1.49
CA THR A 166 1.05 -24.41 -1.06
C THR A 166 0.35 -25.15 -2.20
N LEU A 167 0.38 -24.60 -3.42
CA LEU A 167 -0.15 -25.28 -4.62
C LEU A 167 0.60 -26.57 -4.94
N GLN A 168 1.93 -26.57 -4.82
CA GLN A 168 2.74 -27.77 -5.00
C GLN A 168 2.39 -28.86 -3.96
N LEU A 169 2.17 -28.45 -2.71
CA LEU A 169 1.76 -29.38 -1.64
C LEU A 169 0.39 -29.99 -1.95
N TYR A 170 -0.58 -29.16 -2.36
CA TYR A 170 -1.93 -29.62 -2.72
C TYR A 170 -1.93 -30.58 -3.92
N HIS A 171 -1.08 -30.33 -4.91
CA HIS A 171 -0.88 -31.25 -6.03
C HIS A 171 -0.30 -32.60 -5.59
N LYS A 172 0.59 -32.58 -4.59
CA LYS A 172 1.24 -33.78 -4.06
C LYS A 172 0.31 -34.60 -3.16
N THR A 173 -0.57 -33.95 -2.41
CA THR A 173 -1.43 -34.61 -1.43
C THR A 173 -2.83 -34.93 -1.93
N LYS A 174 -3.30 -34.28 -3.02
CA LYS A 174 -4.64 -34.44 -3.65
C LYS A 174 -5.64 -35.17 -2.74
N PRO A 175 -6.14 -34.51 -1.68
CA PRO A 175 -7.12 -35.12 -0.81
C PRO A 175 -8.32 -35.55 -1.66
N THR A 176 -8.73 -36.80 -1.48
CA THR A 176 -9.85 -37.35 -2.25
C THR A 176 -11.15 -36.67 -1.85
N ASP A 177 -12.11 -36.59 -2.78
CA ASP A 177 -13.40 -35.94 -2.55
C ASP A 177 -14.11 -36.47 -1.29
N ASN A 178 -13.93 -37.77 -1.00
CA ASN A 178 -14.43 -38.42 0.21
C ASN A 178 -13.78 -37.90 1.51
N GLU A 179 -12.47 -37.61 1.51
CA GLU A 179 -11.76 -37.08 2.68
C GLU A 179 -12.16 -35.63 2.96
N CYS A 180 -12.35 -34.85 1.91
CA CYS A 180 -12.91 -33.50 1.97
C CYS A 180 -14.34 -33.50 2.52
N HIS A 181 -15.17 -34.44 2.07
CA HIS A 181 -16.55 -34.58 2.54
C HIS A 181 -16.60 -35.01 4.03
N LEU A 182 -15.76 -35.96 4.43
CA LEU A 182 -15.65 -36.44 5.81
C LEU A 182 -15.24 -35.30 6.76
N MET A 183 -14.26 -34.49 6.37
CA MET A 183 -13.82 -33.34 7.20
C MET A 183 -14.87 -32.24 7.25
N THR A 184 -15.58 -31.99 6.15
CA THR A 184 -16.71 -31.04 6.12
C THR A 184 -17.82 -31.47 7.07
N GLN A 185 -18.16 -32.76 7.09
CA GLN A 185 -19.19 -33.31 7.96
C GLN A 185 -18.81 -33.22 9.45
N LYS A 186 -17.54 -33.49 9.79
CA LYS A 186 -17.02 -33.32 11.16
C LYS A 186 -17.09 -31.88 11.65
N ILE A 187 -16.78 -30.92 10.78
CA ILE A 187 -16.86 -29.49 11.10
C ILE A 187 -18.32 -29.07 11.32
N GLN A 188 -19.24 -29.51 10.46
CA GLN A 188 -20.67 -29.20 10.59
C GLN A 188 -21.31 -29.78 11.86
N VAL A 189 -20.86 -30.96 12.31
CA VAL A 189 -21.33 -31.57 13.56
C VAL A 189 -20.86 -30.77 14.77
N ASN A 190 -19.60 -30.33 14.79
CA ASN A 190 -19.05 -29.55 15.91
C ASN A 190 -19.60 -28.12 16.02
N ILE A 191 -20.13 -27.55 14.93
CA ILE A 191 -20.75 -26.21 14.94
C ILE A 191 -22.21 -26.24 15.45
N ARG A 192 -22.85 -27.43 15.50
CA ARG A 192 -24.26 -27.61 15.90
C ARG A 192 -24.47 -27.92 17.39
N THR A 193 -23.42 -28.05 18.17
CA THR A 193 -23.43 -28.11 19.65
C THR A 193 -23.03 -26.77 20.23
#